data_AF-A0A932DJL4-F1
#
_entry.id   AF-A0A932DJL4-F1
#
_cell.length_a   1.000
_cell.length_b   1.000
_cell.length_c   1.000
_cell.angle_alpha   90.00
_cell.angle_beta   90.00
_cell.angle_gamma   90.00
#
_symmetry.space_group_name_H-M   'P 1'
#
loop_
_entity.id
_entity.type
_entity.pdbx_description
1 polymer ?
#
loop_
_entity_poly.entity_id
_entity_poly.type
_entity_poly.pdbx_seq_one_letter_code
_entity_poly.pdbx_strand_id
1 'polypeptide(L)'
;MADLMDEIIRKAREEGHFDNLPGAGKPLNLDDNPNEDLAMRLANHILRNGGFVWPWLEERQELEADLQSARDALAREPRSARAVETFRQAVAALNRRILAHNLKVPSPAFQRAVLNADAEINRLTRTGSRD
;
A
#
# COMPACT_ATOMS: atom_id res chain seq x y z
N MET A 1 35.63 29.27 0.68
CA MET A 1 35.03 28.42 -0.37
C MET A 1 33.50 28.52 -0.37
N ALA A 2 32.94 29.69 -0.05
CA ALA A 2 31.66 30.13 -0.58
C ALA A 2 32.06 31.23 -1.57
N ASP A 3 31.82 31.07 -2.86
CA ASP A 3 31.85 32.23 -3.77
C ASP A 3 31.50 31.89 -5.22
N LEU A 4 31.93 30.75 -5.77
CA LEU A 4 31.73 30.54 -7.23
C LEU A 4 30.25 30.34 -7.59
N MET A 5 29.52 29.53 -6.81
CA MET A 5 28.09 29.29 -7.09
C MET A 5 27.24 30.53 -6.81
N ASP A 6 27.55 31.26 -5.74
CA ASP A 6 26.84 32.49 -5.41
C ASP A 6 27.10 33.59 -6.45
N GLU A 7 28.34 33.71 -6.95
CA GLU A 7 28.70 34.64 -8.02
C GLU A 7 28.01 34.30 -9.35
N ILE A 8 27.88 33.01 -9.68
CA ILE A 8 27.12 32.54 -10.85
C ILE A 8 25.64 32.90 -10.70
N ILE A 9 25.05 32.64 -9.53
CA ILE A 9 23.64 32.97 -9.25
C ILE A 9 23.42 34.49 -9.34
N ARG A 10 24.36 35.29 -8.81
CA ARG A 10 24.30 36.76 -8.84
C ARG A 10 24.32 37.29 -10.27
N LYS A 11 25.28 36.86 -11.10
CA LYS A 11 25.36 37.26 -12.51
C LYS A 11 24.11 36.87 -13.29
N ALA A 12 23.62 35.64 -13.09
CA ALA A 12 22.40 35.18 -13.74
C ALA A 12 21.17 36.03 -13.37
N ARG A 13 21.12 36.54 -12.12
CA ARG A 13 20.07 37.48 -11.69
C ARG A 13 20.21 38.85 -12.35
N GLU A 14 21.42 39.38 -12.47
CA GLU A 14 21.71 40.67 -13.13
C GLU A 14 21.41 40.64 -14.63
N GLU A 15 21.64 39.50 -15.27
CA GLU A 15 21.38 39.25 -16.69
C GLU A 15 19.89 38.94 -16.97
N GLY A 16 19.04 38.91 -15.95
CA GLY A 16 17.60 38.69 -16.10
C GLY A 16 17.22 37.24 -16.45
N HIS A 17 18.11 36.26 -16.23
CA HIS A 17 17.81 34.85 -16.49
C HIS A 17 16.65 34.29 -15.62
N PHE A 18 16.31 34.98 -14.54
CA PHE A 18 15.17 34.66 -13.67
C PHE A 18 13.91 35.48 -14.00
N ASP A 19 14.00 36.44 -14.92
CA ASP A 19 12.86 37.25 -15.34
C ASP A 19 12.02 36.44 -16.33
N ASN A 20 10.74 36.27 -16.03
CA ASN A 20 9.78 35.46 -16.81
C ASN A 20 9.93 33.93 -16.70
N LEU A 21 10.39 33.41 -15.54
CA LEU A 21 10.33 31.97 -15.29
C LEU A 21 8.89 31.42 -15.42
N PRO A 22 8.70 30.21 -15.98
CA PRO A 22 7.40 29.56 -16.02
C PRO A 22 6.82 29.43 -14.61
N GLY A 23 5.69 30.07 -14.36
CA GLY A 23 5.05 30.06 -13.03
C GLY A 23 5.53 31.14 -12.05
N ALA A 24 6.37 32.09 -12.49
CA ALA A 24 6.75 33.25 -11.67
C ALA A 24 5.51 34.00 -11.14
N GLY A 25 5.50 34.31 -9.84
CA GLY A 25 4.41 35.01 -9.16
C GLY A 25 3.18 34.15 -8.81
N LYS A 26 3.15 32.86 -9.22
CA LYS A 26 2.11 31.92 -8.77
C LYS A 26 2.51 31.26 -7.45
N PRO A 27 1.55 30.94 -6.56
CA PRO A 27 1.83 30.15 -5.37
C PRO A 27 2.52 28.84 -5.74
N LEU A 28 3.57 28.47 -5.00
CA LEU A 28 4.22 27.17 -5.13
C LEU A 28 3.24 26.06 -4.73
N ASN A 29 3.13 25.03 -5.56
CA ASN A 29 2.46 23.80 -5.16
C ASN A 29 3.39 23.00 -4.25
N LEU A 30 3.16 23.07 -2.94
CA LEU A 30 3.95 22.36 -1.93
C LEU A 30 3.51 20.91 -1.72
N ASP A 31 2.44 20.47 -2.40
CA ASP A 31 1.89 19.12 -2.23
C ASP A 31 2.60 18.09 -3.09
N ASP A 32 3.28 18.51 -4.16
CA ASP A 32 3.96 17.61 -5.09
C ASP A 32 5.48 17.75 -4.95
N ASN A 33 6.08 16.81 -4.23
CA ASN A 33 7.53 16.68 -4.16
C ASN A 33 7.99 15.65 -5.20
N PRO A 34 8.60 16.07 -6.32
CA PRO A 34 9.01 15.15 -7.39
C PRO A 34 10.12 14.19 -6.97
N ASN A 35 10.83 14.50 -5.87
CA ASN A 35 11.91 13.68 -5.34
C ASN A 35 11.48 12.78 -4.19
N GLU A 36 10.21 12.82 -3.79
CA GLU A 36 9.72 12.03 -2.68
C GLU A 36 9.41 10.59 -3.13
N ASP A 37 9.80 9.60 -2.32
CA ASP A 37 9.39 8.23 -2.59
C ASP A 37 7.86 8.09 -2.51
N LEU A 38 7.31 7.16 -3.28
CA LEU A 38 5.87 6.97 -3.39
C LEU A 38 5.22 6.60 -2.05
N ALA A 39 5.91 5.85 -1.19
CA ALA A 39 5.39 5.52 0.14
C ALA A 39 5.29 6.77 1.03
N MET A 40 6.26 7.67 0.94
CA MET A 40 6.28 8.91 1.71
C MET A 40 5.25 9.93 1.19
N ARG A 41 5.10 10.04 -0.14
CA ARG A 41 4.01 10.82 -0.77
C ARG A 41 2.65 10.39 -0.25
N LEU A 42 2.42 9.08 -0.16
CA LEU A 42 1.16 8.56 0.36
C LEU A 42 0.97 8.82 1.86
N ALA A 43 2.03 8.64 2.66
CA ALA A 43 1.98 8.94 4.10
C ALA A 43 1.64 10.41 4.35
N ASN A 44 2.30 11.32 3.63
CA ASN A 44 2.02 12.75 3.69
C ASN A 44 0.58 13.07 3.26
N HIS A 45 0.09 12.43 2.19
CA HIS A 45 -1.27 12.61 1.74
C HIS A 45 -2.30 12.11 2.75
N ILE A 46 -2.09 10.94 3.37
CA ILE A 46 -2.97 10.40 4.43
C ILE A 46 -3.01 11.36 5.62
N LEU A 47 -1.85 11.84 6.07
CA LEU A 47 -1.77 12.77 7.20
C LEU A 47 -2.45 14.11 6.91
N ARG A 48 -2.31 14.63 5.69
CA ARG A 48 -2.96 15.88 5.27
C ARG A 48 -4.47 15.73 5.09
N ASN A 49 -4.92 14.58 4.61
CA ASN A 49 -6.33 14.31 4.29
C ASN A 49 -7.04 13.49 5.37
N GLY A 50 -6.65 13.64 6.64
CA GLY A 50 -7.02 12.81 7.81
C GLY A 50 -8.52 12.62 8.14
N GLY A 51 -9.44 12.91 7.22
CA GLY A 51 -10.84 12.49 7.25
C GLY A 51 -11.24 11.48 6.16
N PHE A 52 -10.38 11.15 5.18
CA PHE A 52 -10.69 10.19 4.12
C PHE A 52 -9.90 8.89 4.26
N VAL A 53 -10.62 7.79 4.48
CA VAL A 53 -10.09 6.45 4.30
C VAL A 53 -10.02 6.19 2.79
N TRP A 54 -8.86 5.79 2.30
CA TRP A 54 -8.72 5.48 0.88
C TRP A 54 -9.50 4.19 0.55
N PRO A 55 -10.19 4.10 -0.60
CA PRO A 55 -11.02 2.95 -0.94
C PRO A 55 -10.31 1.59 -0.85
N TRP A 56 -9.03 1.54 -1.24
CA TRP A 56 -8.24 0.31 -1.15
C TRP A 56 -7.99 -0.13 0.31
N LEU A 57 -7.97 0.80 1.28
CA LEU A 57 -7.78 0.48 2.69
C LEU A 57 -9.00 -0.22 3.29
N GLU A 58 -10.21 0.13 2.83
CA GLU A 58 -11.46 -0.56 3.18
C GLU A 58 -11.48 -1.97 2.58
N GLU A 59 -11.21 -2.10 1.27
CA GLU A 59 -11.08 -3.41 0.61
C GLU A 59 -10.07 -4.32 1.33
N ARG A 60 -8.98 -3.73 1.85
CA ARG A 60 -7.95 -4.45 2.61
C ARG A 60 -8.51 -5.02 3.92
N GLN A 61 -9.34 -4.25 4.63
CA GLN A 61 -9.96 -4.67 5.89
C GLN A 61 -10.98 -5.79 5.64
N GLU A 62 -11.80 -5.65 4.60
CA GLU A 62 -12.74 -6.70 4.19
C GLU A 62 -12.03 -8.01 3.85
N LEU A 63 -10.95 -7.95 3.08
CA LEU A 63 -10.13 -9.12 2.76
C LEU A 63 -9.58 -9.82 4.01
N GLU A 64 -9.20 -9.06 5.03
CA GLU A 64 -8.71 -9.63 6.29
C GLU A 64 -9.85 -10.28 7.09
N ALA A 65 -11.01 -9.63 7.16
CA ALA A 65 -12.19 -10.17 7.83
C ALA A 65 -12.67 -11.48 7.19
N ASP A 66 -12.70 -11.55 5.86
CA ASP A 66 -13.09 -12.74 5.12
C ASP A 66 -12.09 -13.88 5.32
N LEU A 67 -10.79 -13.57 5.29
CA LEU A 67 -9.74 -14.54 5.58
C LEU A 67 -9.85 -15.09 7.00
N GLN A 68 -10.06 -14.23 7.99
CA GLN A 68 -10.24 -14.64 9.38
C GLN A 68 -11.47 -15.54 9.54
N SER A 69 -12.58 -15.17 8.91
CA SER A 69 -13.81 -15.98 8.92
C SER A 69 -13.59 -17.37 8.31
N ALA A 70 -12.83 -17.47 7.21
CA ALA A 70 -12.47 -18.75 6.61
C ALA A 70 -11.55 -19.58 7.51
N ARG A 71 -10.59 -18.95 8.19
CA ARG A 71 -9.72 -19.62 9.18
C ARG A 71 -10.53 -20.15 10.36
N ASP A 72 -11.45 -19.36 10.89
CA ASP A 72 -12.30 -19.75 12.03
C ASP A 72 -13.21 -20.93 11.65
N ALA A 73 -13.78 -20.92 10.45
CA ALA A 73 -14.58 -22.03 9.92
C ALA A 73 -13.75 -23.32 9.82
N LEU A 74 -12.51 -23.24 9.33
CA LEU A 74 -11.60 -24.39 9.27
C LEU A 74 -11.18 -24.85 10.66
N ALA A 75 -10.93 -23.92 11.59
CA ALA A 75 -10.48 -24.24 12.96
C ALA A 75 -11.53 -25.02 13.77
N ARG A 76 -12.82 -24.88 13.45
CA ARG A 76 -13.90 -25.67 14.08
C ARG A 76 -13.84 -27.15 13.71
N GLU A 77 -13.47 -27.46 12.47
CA GLU A 77 -13.40 -28.83 11.96
C GLU A 77 -12.12 -29.05 11.12
N PRO A 78 -10.93 -28.97 11.72
CA PRO A 78 -9.66 -28.86 10.97
C PRO A 78 -9.28 -30.12 10.20
N ARG A 79 -9.88 -31.27 10.53
CA ARG A 79 -9.68 -32.56 9.87
C ARG A 79 -10.82 -32.94 8.91
N SER A 80 -11.87 -32.13 8.84
CA SER A 80 -13.00 -32.39 7.95
C SER A 80 -12.58 -32.13 6.50
N ALA A 81 -12.64 -33.16 5.66
CA ALA A 81 -12.32 -33.04 4.23
C ALA A 81 -13.16 -31.96 3.55
N ARG A 82 -14.43 -31.80 3.97
CA ARG A 82 -15.32 -30.76 3.47
C ARG A 82 -14.87 -29.36 3.90
N ALA A 83 -14.49 -29.17 5.16
CA ALA A 83 -14.00 -27.88 5.67
C ALA A 83 -12.69 -27.47 4.99
N VAL A 84 -11.77 -28.42 4.81
CA VAL A 84 -10.50 -28.21 4.09
C VAL A 84 -10.75 -27.79 2.65
N GLU A 85 -11.64 -28.48 1.93
CA GLU A 85 -11.95 -28.14 0.54
C GLU A 85 -12.63 -26.77 0.43
N THR A 86 -13.56 -26.47 1.35
CA THR A 86 -14.23 -25.17 1.42
C THR A 86 -13.22 -24.04 1.68
N PHE A 87 -12.25 -24.27 2.57
CA PHE A 87 -11.17 -23.32 2.84
C PHE A 87 -10.29 -23.10 1.61
N ARG A 88 -9.93 -24.16 0.87
CA ARG A 88 -9.16 -24.02 -0.39
C ARG A 88 -9.89 -23.16 -1.41
N GLN A 89 -11.19 -23.37 -1.58
CA GLN A 89 -12.02 -22.57 -2.48
C GLN A 89 -12.10 -21.10 -2.04
N ALA A 90 -12.26 -20.86 -0.73
CA ALA A 90 -12.24 -19.50 -0.16
C ALA A 90 -10.88 -18.81 -0.40
N VAL A 91 -9.77 -19.51 -0.15
CA VAL A 91 -8.41 -18.97 -0.41
C VAL A 91 -8.22 -18.67 -1.90
N ALA A 92 -8.68 -19.53 -2.81
CA ALA A 92 -8.60 -19.27 -4.24
C ALA A 92 -9.39 -18.01 -4.65
N ALA A 93 -10.57 -17.80 -4.06
CA ALA A 93 -11.37 -16.59 -4.28
C ALA A 93 -10.69 -15.33 -3.70
N LEU A 94 -10.14 -15.43 -2.49
CA LEU A 94 -9.38 -14.35 -1.85
C LEU A 94 -8.14 -13.98 -2.67
N ASN A 95 -7.41 -14.97 -3.20
CA ASN A 95 -6.24 -14.71 -4.04
C ASN A 95 -6.59 -13.92 -5.31
N ARG A 96 -7.73 -14.19 -5.95
CA ARG A 96 -8.18 -13.39 -7.10
C ARG A 96 -8.43 -11.93 -6.70
N ARG A 97 -9.05 -11.71 -5.54
CA ARG A 97 -9.29 -10.35 -5.02
C ARG A 97 -8.00 -9.66 -4.58
N ILE A 98 -7.06 -10.38 -3.97
CA ILE A 98 -5.73 -9.85 -3.61
C ILE A 98 -4.99 -9.39 -4.85
N LEU A 99 -4.99 -10.19 -5.93
CA LEU A 99 -4.35 -9.79 -7.18
C LEU A 99 -5.00 -8.53 -7.76
N ALA A 100 -6.34 -8.45 -7.77
CA ALA A 100 -7.04 -7.24 -8.23
C ALA A 100 -6.75 -6.02 -7.33
N HIS A 101 -6.72 -6.20 -6.02
CA HIS A 101 -6.39 -5.16 -5.04
C HIS A 101 -4.96 -4.64 -5.24
N ASN A 102 -4.00 -5.54 -5.48
CA ASN A 102 -2.59 -5.19 -5.71
C ASN A 102 -2.38 -4.31 -6.96
N LEU A 103 -3.30 -4.33 -7.92
CA LEU A 103 -3.29 -3.44 -9.08
C LEU A 103 -3.85 -2.04 -8.79
N LYS A 104 -4.62 -1.90 -7.71
CA LYS A 104 -5.23 -0.61 -7.29
C LYS A 104 -4.35 0.16 -6.33
N VAL A 105 -3.46 -0.50 -5.61
CA VAL A 105 -2.61 0.16 -4.61
C VAL A 105 -1.53 1.00 -5.31
N PRO A 106 -1.23 2.20 -4.80
CA PRO A 106 -0.31 3.11 -5.46
C PRO A 106 1.14 2.62 -5.39
N SER A 107 1.54 1.91 -4.33
CA SER A 107 2.92 1.43 -4.14
C SER A 107 2.96 -0.08 -3.87
N PRO A 108 4.01 -0.79 -4.34
CA PRO A 108 4.28 -2.18 -3.97
C PRO A 108 4.34 -2.42 -2.46
N ALA A 109 4.70 -1.40 -1.67
CA ALA A 109 4.71 -1.48 -0.21
C ALA A 109 3.33 -1.79 0.41
N PHE A 110 2.25 -1.53 -0.32
CA PHE A 110 0.87 -1.80 0.11
C PHE A 110 0.27 -3.04 -0.53
N GLN A 111 1.03 -3.74 -1.40
CA GLN A 111 0.58 -5.00 -1.98
C GLN A 111 0.54 -6.10 -0.93
N ARG A 112 -0.40 -7.04 -1.12
CA ARG A 112 -0.55 -8.23 -0.30
C ARG A 112 0.02 -9.46 -1.00
N ALA A 113 0.70 -10.31 -0.24
CA ALA A 113 1.11 -11.61 -0.73
C ALA A 113 -0.12 -12.50 -1.01
N VAL A 114 -0.03 -13.31 -2.06
CA VAL A 114 -1.01 -14.38 -2.30
C VAL A 114 -0.91 -15.43 -1.21
N LEU A 115 -2.04 -15.96 -0.80
CA LEU A 115 -2.16 -16.96 0.25
C LEU A 115 -1.87 -18.35 -0.32
N ASN A 116 -1.13 -19.15 0.46
CA ASN A 116 -0.94 -20.57 0.20
C ASN A 116 -1.89 -21.38 1.10
N ALA A 117 -2.91 -21.99 0.50
CA ALA A 117 -3.94 -22.71 1.24
C ALA A 117 -3.37 -23.88 2.07
N ASP A 118 -2.49 -24.69 1.47
CA ASP A 118 -1.94 -25.87 2.16
C ASP A 118 -1.02 -25.48 3.31
N ALA A 119 -0.25 -24.40 3.16
CA ALA A 119 0.57 -23.87 4.25
C ALA A 119 -0.29 -23.38 5.43
N GLU A 120 -1.41 -22.72 5.16
CA GLU A 120 -2.36 -22.26 6.19
C GLU A 120 -3.08 -23.43 6.86
N ILE A 121 -3.56 -24.42 6.08
CA ILE A 121 -4.19 -25.64 6.62
C ILE A 121 -3.21 -26.37 7.55
N ASN A 122 -1.95 -26.56 7.11
CA ASN A 122 -0.90 -27.19 7.92
C ASN A 122 -0.62 -26.42 9.21
N ARG A 123 -0.69 -25.08 9.18
CA ARG A 123 -0.50 -24.26 10.38
C ARG A 123 -1.65 -24.48 11.37
N LEU A 124 -2.89 -24.41 10.91
CA LEU A 124 -4.08 -24.51 11.76
C LEU A 124 -4.27 -25.92 12.34
N THR A 125 -3.99 -26.96 11.56
CA THR A 125 -4.06 -28.36 12.02
C THR A 125 -2.99 -28.71 13.05
N ARG A 126 -1.79 -28.10 12.98
CA ARG A 126 -0.72 -28.28 13.98
C ARG A 126 -1.02 -27.57 15.29
N THR A 127 -1.60 -26.37 15.24
CA THR A 127 -1.94 -25.60 16.44
C THR A 127 -3.05 -26.27 17.27
N GLY A 128 -4.01 -26.96 16.63
CA GLY A 128 -5.08 -27.69 17.32
C GLY A 128 -4.70 -29.03 17.95
N SER A 129 -3.41 -29.40 18.00
CA SER A 129 -2.93 -30.68 18.56
C SER A 129 -2.17 -30.51 19.89
N ARG A 130 -2.23 -29.33 20.52
CA ARG A 130 -1.49 -28.98 21.74
C ARG A 130 -2.32 -28.93 23.02
N ASP A 131 -3.58 -29.36 22.98
CA ASP A 131 -4.45 -29.50 24.16
C ASP A 131 -4.57 -30.96 24.60
#